data_AF-A0A6J4ST36-F1
#
_entry.id   AF-A0A6J4ST36-F1
#
_cell.length_a   1.000
_cell.length_b   1.000
_cell.length_c   1.000
_cell.angle_alpha   90.00
_cell.angle_beta   90.00
_cell.angle_gamma   90.00
#
_symmetry.space_group_name_H-M   'P 1'
#
loop_
_entity.id
_entity.type
_entity.pdbx_description
1 polymer ?
#
loop_
_entity_poly.entity_id
_entity_poly.type
_entity_poly.pdbx_seq_one_letter_code
_entity_poly.pdbx_strand_id
1 'polypeptide(L)'
;MDALLKELADASMAVGAAEEALGEGANVTARERLDDAGAILAALRERWPELSGAERAVVGPTAAPLRRRLDAAQARLPKLSALREVAAEPDPQDEQAPEA
;
A
#
# COMPACT_ATOMS: atom_id res chain seq x y z
N MET A 1 -24.89 -3.89 -2.93
CA MET A 1 -24.47 -3.39 -4.26
C MET A 1 -23.91 -1.96 -4.27
N ASP A 2 -24.67 -0.89 -4.05
CA ASP A 2 -24.19 0.51 -4.22
C ASP A 2 -22.90 0.81 -3.42
N ALA A 3 -22.84 0.40 -2.16
CA ALA A 3 -21.65 0.51 -1.33
C ALA A 3 -20.41 -0.21 -1.92
N LEU A 4 -20.58 -1.38 -2.52
CA LEU A 4 -19.47 -2.13 -3.14
C LEU A 4 -18.95 -1.42 -4.39
N LEU A 5 -19.84 -0.81 -5.17
CA LEU A 5 -19.46 -0.01 -6.33
C LEU A 5 -18.72 1.25 -5.92
N LYS A 6 -19.16 1.89 -4.83
CA LYS A 6 -18.47 3.05 -4.25
C LYS A 6 -17.07 2.67 -3.78
N GLU A 7 -16.92 1.58 -3.05
CA GLU A 7 -15.60 1.08 -2.61
C GLU A 7 -14.67 0.79 -3.81
N LEU A 8 -15.19 0.17 -4.87
CA LEU A 8 -14.42 -0.07 -6.09
C LEU A 8 -14.04 1.25 -6.80
N ALA A 9 -14.92 2.23 -6.79
CA ALA A 9 -14.64 3.56 -7.35
C ALA A 9 -13.57 4.29 -6.53
N ASP A 10 -13.66 4.26 -5.20
CA ASP A 10 -12.69 4.86 -4.29
C ASP A 10 -11.31 4.22 -4.46
N ALA A 11 -11.24 2.89 -4.57
CA ALA A 11 -9.99 2.19 -4.85
C ALA A 11 -9.43 2.55 -6.24
N SER A 12 -10.29 2.70 -7.25
CA SER A 12 -9.86 3.15 -8.59
C SER A 12 -9.32 4.58 -8.59
N MET A 13 -9.95 5.48 -7.84
CA MET A 13 -9.51 6.86 -7.67
C MET A 13 -8.15 6.93 -6.98
N ALA A 14 -7.95 6.14 -5.92
CA ALA A 14 -6.69 6.06 -5.21
C ALA A 14 -5.56 5.51 -6.11
N VAL A 15 -5.81 4.46 -6.90
CA VAL A 15 -4.82 3.97 -7.88
C VAL A 15 -4.50 5.03 -8.95
N GLY A 16 -5.50 5.76 -9.46
CA GLY A 16 -5.27 6.85 -10.42
C GLY A 16 -4.41 7.97 -9.84
N ALA A 17 -4.73 8.42 -8.63
CA ALA A 17 -3.93 9.44 -7.93
C ALA A 17 -2.50 8.97 -7.64
N ALA A 18 -2.30 7.68 -7.34
CA ALA A 18 -0.98 7.12 -7.19
C ALA A 18 -0.19 7.11 -8.50
N GLU A 19 -0.82 6.71 -9.61
CA GLU A 19 -0.19 6.69 -10.93
C GLU A 19 0.23 8.10 -11.39
N GLU A 20 -0.59 9.12 -11.09
CA GLU A 20 -0.28 10.53 -11.32
C GLU A 20 0.92 10.98 -10.46
N ALA A 21 0.86 10.73 -9.15
CA ALA A 21 1.96 11.05 -8.23
C ALA A 21 3.28 10.36 -8.61
N LEU A 22 3.24 9.12 -9.12
CA LEU A 22 4.40 8.43 -9.68
C LEU A 22 4.97 9.15 -10.91
N GLY A 23 4.10 9.68 -11.78
CA GLY A 23 4.49 10.49 -12.94
C GLY A 23 5.19 11.79 -12.55
N GLU A 24 4.82 12.36 -11.41
CA GLU A 24 5.39 13.60 -10.85
C GLU A 24 6.62 13.35 -9.95
N GLY A 25 6.96 12.09 -9.67
CA GLY A 25 8.04 11.72 -8.75
C GLY A 25 7.69 11.87 -7.26
N ALA A 26 6.42 12.12 -6.92
CA ALA A 26 5.89 12.22 -5.57
C ALA A 26 5.72 10.82 -4.93
N ASN A 27 6.82 10.10 -4.72
CA ASN A 27 6.83 8.69 -4.30
C ASN A 27 6.16 8.44 -2.93
N VAL A 28 6.21 9.39 -1.99
CA VAL A 28 5.55 9.27 -0.69
C VAL A 28 4.03 9.32 -0.87
N THR A 29 3.52 10.34 -1.55
CA THR A 29 2.10 10.46 -1.90
C THR A 29 1.62 9.22 -2.67
N ALA A 30 2.39 8.78 -3.67
CA ALA A 30 2.07 7.57 -4.42
C ALA A 30 1.97 6.32 -3.52
N ARG A 31 2.87 6.16 -2.55
CA ARG A 31 2.81 5.07 -1.57
C ARG A 31 1.52 5.12 -0.75
N GLU A 32 1.21 6.26 -0.15
CA GLU A 32 0.01 6.45 0.67
C GLU A 32 -1.26 6.08 -0.11
N ARG A 33 -1.37 6.56 -1.35
CA ARG A 33 -2.52 6.25 -2.21
C ARG A 33 -2.61 4.79 -2.61
N LEU A 34 -1.49 4.10 -2.83
CA LEU A 34 -1.48 2.67 -3.12
C LEU A 34 -1.84 1.85 -1.87
N ASP A 35 -1.46 2.30 -0.68
CA ASP A 35 -1.83 1.66 0.57
C ASP A 35 -3.33 1.82 0.85
N ASP A 36 -3.91 3.01 0.61
CA ASP A 36 -5.36 3.24 0.66
C ASP A 36 -6.13 2.30 -0.28
N ALA A 37 -5.72 2.24 -1.55
CA ALA A 37 -6.33 1.33 -2.54
C ALA A 37 -6.20 -0.14 -2.13
N GLY A 38 -5.03 -0.53 -1.59
CA GLY A 38 -4.77 -1.86 -1.08
C GLY A 38 -5.69 -2.25 0.07
N ALA A 39 -5.91 -1.33 1.02
CA ALA A 39 -6.80 -1.53 2.17
C ALA A 39 -8.25 -1.75 1.73
N ILE A 40 -8.75 -0.95 0.78
CA ILE A 40 -10.12 -1.10 0.26
C ILE A 40 -10.30 -2.45 -0.43
N LEU A 41 -9.35 -2.86 -1.29
CA LEU A 41 -9.40 -4.15 -1.96
C LEU A 41 -9.28 -5.34 -0.99
N ALA A 42 -8.51 -5.17 0.10
CA ALA A 42 -8.43 -6.18 1.15
C ALA A 42 -9.77 -6.34 1.88
N ALA A 43 -10.40 -5.24 2.29
CA ALA A 43 -11.71 -5.26 2.93
C ALA A 43 -12.80 -5.89 2.04
N LEU A 44 -12.79 -5.59 0.73
CA LEU A 44 -13.68 -6.24 -0.25
C LEU A 44 -13.43 -7.75 -0.33
N ARG A 45 -12.18 -8.19 -0.24
CA ARG A 45 -11.81 -9.61 -0.26
C ARG A 45 -12.27 -10.33 1.00
N GLU A 46 -12.16 -9.69 2.17
CA GLU A 46 -12.64 -10.24 3.44
C GLU A 46 -14.16 -10.46 3.42
N ARG A 47 -14.92 -9.53 2.85
CA ARG A 47 -16.38 -9.62 2.70
C ARG A 47 -16.83 -10.56 1.59
N TRP A 48 -15.93 -11.04 0.74
CA TRP A 48 -16.25 -11.88 -0.41
C TRP A 48 -17.13 -13.11 -0.10
N PRO A 49 -16.90 -13.88 0.99
CA PRO A 49 -17.73 -15.03 1.35
C PRO A 49 -19.18 -14.67 1.66
N GLU A 50 -19.45 -13.43 2.04
CA GLU A 50 -20.78 -12.92 2.42
C GLU A 50 -21.54 -12.34 1.21
N LEU A 51 -20.84 -12.04 0.12
CA LEU A 51 -21.45 -11.49 -1.09
C LEU A 51 -22.35 -12.51 -1.79
N SER A 52 -23.49 -12.02 -2.30
CA SER A 52 -24.36 -12.81 -3.16
C SER A 52 -23.68 -13.16 -4.50
N GLY A 53 -24.20 -14.17 -5.21
CA GLY A 53 -23.68 -14.53 -6.53
C GLY A 53 -23.73 -13.38 -7.54
N ALA A 54 -24.78 -12.56 -7.48
CA ALA A 54 -24.93 -11.37 -8.33
C ALA A 54 -23.89 -10.30 -8.00
N GLU A 55 -23.57 -10.09 -6.73
CA GLU A 55 -22.52 -9.14 -6.31
C GLU A 55 -21.14 -9.62 -6.73
N ARG A 56 -20.83 -10.91 -6.56
CA ARG A 56 -19.56 -11.49 -7.00
C ARG A 56 -19.36 -11.38 -8.52
N ALA A 57 -20.44 -11.53 -9.29
CA ALA A 57 -20.41 -11.41 -10.75
C ALA A 57 -20.05 -9.99 -11.23
N VAL A 58 -20.23 -8.97 -10.40
CA VAL A 58 -19.83 -7.59 -10.69
C VAL A 58 -18.46 -7.27 -10.06
N VAL A 59 -18.32 -7.50 -8.75
CA VAL A 59 -17.13 -7.10 -7.99
C VAL A 59 -15.87 -7.79 -8.50
N GLY A 60 -15.92 -9.09 -8.80
CA GLY A 60 -14.75 -9.86 -9.25
C GLY A 60 -14.15 -9.31 -10.54
N PRO A 61 -14.92 -9.24 -11.65
CA PRO A 61 -14.45 -8.67 -12.90
C PRO A 61 -14.00 -7.22 -12.80
N THR A 62 -14.63 -6.39 -11.97
CA THR A 62 -14.23 -4.98 -11.78
C THR A 62 -12.94 -4.84 -10.96
N ALA A 63 -12.76 -5.65 -9.90
CA ALA A 63 -11.58 -5.58 -9.04
C ALA A 63 -10.32 -6.17 -9.68
N ALA A 64 -10.45 -7.15 -10.58
CA ALA A 64 -9.31 -7.82 -11.22
C ALA A 64 -8.35 -6.87 -11.99
N PRO A 65 -8.81 -6.02 -12.92
CA PRO A 65 -7.93 -5.06 -13.60
C PRO A 65 -7.37 -4.01 -12.64
N LEU A 66 -8.15 -3.60 -11.63
CA LEU A 66 -7.70 -2.64 -10.63
C LEU A 66 -6.55 -3.21 -9.79
N ARG A 67 -6.63 -4.49 -9.40
CA ARG A 67 -5.55 -5.16 -8.68
C ARG A 67 -4.26 -5.22 -9.51
N ARG A 68 -4.36 -5.51 -10.82
CA ARG A 68 -3.18 -5.51 -11.71
C ARG A 68 -2.52 -4.13 -11.78
N ARG A 69 -3.32 -3.06 -11.85
CA ARG A 69 -2.80 -1.68 -11.84
C ARG A 69 -2.12 -1.35 -10.52
N LEU A 70 -2.75 -1.70 -9.38
CA LEU A 70 -2.15 -1.57 -8.06
C LEU A 70 -0.78 -2.26 -7.99
N ASP A 71 -0.72 -3.54 -8.36
CA ASP A 71 0.51 -4.33 -8.30
C ASP A 71 1.61 -3.73 -9.20
N ALA A 72 1.24 -3.26 -10.41
CA ALA A 72 2.15 -2.60 -11.33
C ALA A 72 2.68 -1.26 -10.81
N ALA A 73 1.82 -0.44 -10.21
CA ALA A 73 2.22 0.83 -9.62
C ALA A 73 3.11 0.62 -8.37
N GLN A 74 2.79 -0.36 -7.53
CA GLN A 74 3.63 -0.74 -6.38
C GLN A 74 5.03 -1.21 -6.81
N ALA A 75 5.14 -1.92 -7.93
CA ALA A 75 6.42 -2.37 -8.47
C ALA A 75 7.31 -1.22 -8.98
N ARG A 76 6.73 -0.05 -9.29
CA ARG A 76 7.46 1.15 -9.73
C ARG A 76 8.01 1.98 -8.57
N LEU A 77 7.49 1.80 -7.35
CA LEU A 77 7.97 2.55 -6.21
C LEU A 77 9.41 2.15 -5.84
N PRO A 78 10.25 3.13 -5.47
CA PRO A 78 11.59 2.83 -4.99
C PRO A 78 11.51 1.94 -3.74
N LYS A 79 12.41 0.95 -3.66
CA LYS A 79 12.54 0.12 -2.46
C LYS A 79 13.00 1.03 -1.31
N LEU A 80 12.29 0.98 -0.18
CA LEU A 80 12.71 1.63 1.05
C LEU A 80 13.87 0.82 1.66
N SER A 81 15.06 0.96 1.09
CA SER A 81 16.28 0.32 1.60
C SER A 81 16.87 1.04 2.82
N ALA A 82 16.22 2.07 3.35
CA ALA A 82 16.91 3.12 4.09
C ALA A 82 16.23 3.60 5.38
N LEU A 83 15.69 2.70 6.24
CA LEU A 83 15.23 3.06 7.60
C LEU A 83 15.38 1.91 8.63
N ARG A 84 16.41 1.06 8.51
CA ARG A 84 16.70 0.03 9.54
C ARG A 84 18.15 -0.02 10.02
N GLU A 85 18.90 1.05 9.77
CA GLU A 85 20.16 1.35 10.46
C GLU A 85 19.92 2.58 11.33
N VAL A 86 19.24 2.39 12.46
CA VAL A 86 19.73 3.07 13.65
C VAL A 86 20.92 2.23 14.08
N ALA A 87 22.08 2.56 13.50
CA ALA A 87 23.33 2.17 14.10
C ALA A 87 23.27 2.68 15.53
N ALA A 88 23.21 1.76 16.49
CA ALA A 88 23.63 2.11 17.83
C ALA A 88 25.07 2.58 17.66
N GLU A 89 25.31 3.89 17.72
CA GLU A 89 26.65 4.41 17.94
C GLU A 89 27.08 3.82 19.28
N PRO A 90 28.09 2.92 19.33
CA PRO A 90 28.72 2.62 20.60
C PRO A 90 29.42 3.90 21.04
N ASP A 91 28.90 4.51 22.09
CA ASP A 91 29.47 5.67 22.76
C ASP A 91 30.93 5.35 23.19
N PRO A 92 31.95 6.07 22.69
CA PRO A 92 33.35 5.83 23.05
C PRO A 92 33.74 6.57 24.34
N GLN A 93 33.02 6.34 25.45
CA GLN A 93 33.33 6.96 26.76
C GLN A 93 33.37 5.99 27.97
N ASP A 94 33.79 4.73 27.80
CA ASP A 94 34.33 3.96 28.94
C ASP A 94 35.80 4.34 29.16
N GLU A 95 35.95 5.50 29.78
CA GLU A 95 37.20 6.03 30.30
C GLU A 95 37.66 5.23 31.54
N GLN A 96 38.82 4.57 31.37
CA GLN A 96 39.83 4.24 32.40
C GLN A 96 39.55 3.15 33.46
N ALA A 97 40.56 2.27 33.59
CA ALA A 97 40.71 1.26 34.63
C ALA A 97 40.86 1.86 36.05
N PRO A 98 40.74 1.04 37.09
CA PRO A 98 41.95 0.84 37.88
C PRO A 98 42.24 -0.61 38.26
N GLU A 99 43.54 -0.88 38.35
CA GLU A 99 44.16 -2.06 38.96
C GLU A 99 43.74 -2.22 40.42
N ALA A 100 43.49 -3.47 40.84
CA ALA A 100 43.71 -3.96 42.20
C ALA A 100 43.97 -5.47 42.17
#